data_AF-A0A1G5K4T1-F1
#
_entry.id   AF-A0A1G5K4T1-F1
#
_cell.length_a   1.000
_cell.length_b   1.000
_cell.length_c   1.000
_cell.angle_alpha   90.00
_cell.angle_beta   90.00
_cell.angle_gamma   90.00
#
_symmetry.space_group_name_H-M   'P 1'
#
loop_
_entity.id
_entity.type
_entity.pdbx_description
1 polymer ?
#
loop_
_entity_poly.entity_id
_entity_poly.type
_entity_poly.pdbx_seq_one_letter_code
_entity_poly.pdbx_strand_id
1 'polypeptide(L)'
;MTRDEMLTALAPPRLPAEMASLSLSEMLALIAIGTALGLVAGLLLLPLTRRRAKPKKVRLSDLRPLPVPERLLALARLLGHLPLSLRAAAYGAEPPPSDRVIERAARRARPWQR
;
A
#
# COMPACT_ATOMS: atom_id res chain seq x y z
N MET A 1 33.74 -1.70 55.36
CA MET A 1 32.42 -1.24 54.89
C MET A 1 32.58 -0.60 53.53
N THR A 2 31.81 -1.03 52.54
CA THR A 2 31.91 -0.56 51.15
C THR A 2 30.94 0.59 50.89
N ARG A 3 31.21 1.41 49.87
CA ARG A 3 30.37 2.55 49.48
C ARG A 3 28.92 2.14 49.24
N ASP A 4 28.71 0.93 48.72
CA ASP A 4 27.39 0.36 48.43
C ASP A 4 26.61 0.03 49.71
N GLU A 5 27.29 -0.44 50.77
CA GLU A 5 26.67 -0.64 52.08
C GLU A 5 26.19 0.68 52.69
N MET A 6 26.93 1.77 52.46
CA MET A 6 26.59 3.10 52.97
C MET A 6 25.39 3.71 52.24
N LEU A 7 25.31 3.55 50.91
CA LEU A 7 24.18 4.01 50.10
C LEU A 7 22.88 3.27 50.43
N THR A 8 22.98 1.97 50.73
CA THR A 8 21.84 1.13 51.11
C THR A 8 21.25 1.54 52.46
N ALA A 9 22.07 2.04 53.39
CA ALA A 9 21.62 2.52 54.69
C ALA A 9 20.91 3.89 54.64
N LEU A 10 21.20 4.71 53.63
CA LEU A 10 20.69 6.10 53.51
C LEU A 10 19.35 6.20 52.77
N ALA A 11 19.01 5.24 51.91
CA ALA A 11 17.75 5.22 51.16
C ALA A 11 17.27 3.78 50.98
N PRO A 12 16.50 3.21 51.95
CA PRO A 12 15.96 1.88 51.80
C PRO A 12 15.08 1.85 50.54
N PRO A 13 15.29 0.90 49.60
CA PRO A 13 14.51 0.80 48.38
C PRO A 13 13.03 0.63 48.75
N ARG A 14 12.22 1.66 48.47
CA ARG A 14 10.79 1.69 48.81
C ARG A 14 9.90 0.96 47.81
N LEU A 15 10.49 0.35 46.78
CA LEU A 15 9.80 -0.44 45.77
C LEU A 15 10.30 -1.88 45.85
N PRO A 16 9.40 -2.88 45.77
CA PRO A 16 9.80 -4.28 45.63
C PRO A 16 10.74 -4.40 44.43
N ALA A 17 11.86 -5.11 44.57
CA ALA A 17 12.86 -5.26 43.51
C ALA A 17 12.24 -5.75 42.19
N GLU A 18 11.16 -6.54 42.28
CA GLU A 18 10.40 -7.04 41.12
C GLU A 18 9.69 -5.95 40.30
N MET A 19 9.45 -4.76 40.88
CA MET A 19 8.90 -3.61 40.15
C MET A 19 9.98 -2.68 39.57
N ALA A 20 11.24 -2.83 39.97
CA ALA A 20 12.30 -1.87 39.66
C ALA A 20 13.23 -2.29 38.51
N SER A 21 13.12 -3.52 37.99
CA SER A 21 14.07 -4.04 37.01
C SER A 21 13.38 -4.76 35.85
N LEU A 22 12.78 -4.01 34.94
CA LEU A 22 12.65 -4.50 33.56
C LEU A 22 14.06 -4.51 32.95
N SER A 23 14.61 -5.70 32.78
CA SER A 23 15.86 -5.88 32.06
C SER A 23 15.71 -5.43 30.60
N LEU A 24 16.82 -5.03 29.97
CA LEU A 24 16.83 -4.67 28.55
C LEU A 24 16.26 -5.79 27.67
N SER A 25 16.54 -7.05 28.02
CA SER A 25 15.98 -8.23 27.35
C SER A 25 14.47 -8.31 27.45
N GLU A 26 13.89 -8.02 28.62
CA GLU A 26 12.43 -8.03 28.80
C GLU A 26 11.77 -6.88 28.04
N MET A 27 12.40 -5.70 28.01
CA MET A 27 11.94 -4.59 27.17
C MET A 27 11.94 -4.97 25.69
N LEU A 28 13.02 -5.57 25.19
CA LEU A 28 13.11 -6.03 23.80
C LEU A 28 12.10 -7.13 23.49
N ALA A 29 11.88 -8.06 24.42
CA ALA A 29 10.87 -9.11 24.28
C ALA A 29 9.46 -8.53 24.20
N LEU A 30 9.11 -7.56 25.05
CA LEU A 30 7.81 -6.89 25.02
C LEU A 30 7.60 -6.12 23.72
N ILE A 31 8.63 -5.46 23.19
CA ILE A 31 8.59 -4.79 21.89
C ILE A 31 8.37 -5.81 20.77
N ALA A 32 9.11 -6.92 20.78
CA ALA A 32 8.97 -7.97 19.78
C ALA A 32 7.56 -8.60 19.81
N ILE A 33 7.03 -8.86 21.00
CA ILE A 33 5.68 -9.41 21.18
C ILE A 33 4.64 -8.39 20.71
N GLY A 34 4.74 -7.13 21.14
CA GLY A 34 3.80 -6.08 20.76
C GLY A 34 3.78 -5.82 19.26
N THR A 35 4.94 -5.80 18.61
CA THR A 35 5.05 -5.64 17.16
C THR A 35 4.49 -6.84 16.41
N ALA A 36 4.80 -8.06 16.84
CA ALA A 36 4.21 -9.27 16.25
C ALA A 36 2.69 -9.28 16.37
N LEU A 37 2.15 -8.96 17.55
CA LEU A 37 0.71 -8.92 17.78
C LEU A 37 0.02 -7.85 16.93
N GLY A 38 0.61 -6.66 16.84
CA GLY A 38 0.11 -5.57 15.99
C GLY A 38 0.12 -5.93 14.51
N LEU A 39 1.14 -6.65 14.04
CA LEU A 39 1.23 -7.10 12.66
C LEU A 39 0.18 -8.16 12.34
N VAL A 40 -0.03 -9.12 13.25
CA VAL A 40 -1.10 -10.14 13.13
C VAL A 40 -2.48 -9.47 13.12
N ALA A 41 -2.74 -8.53 14.05
CA ALA A 41 -4.00 -7.79 14.09
C ALA A 41 -4.22 -6.96 12.80
N GLY A 42 -3.18 -6.30 12.30
CA GLY A 42 -3.22 -5.55 11.04
C GLY A 42 -3.50 -6.46 9.85
N LEU A 43 -2.89 -7.64 9.77
CA LEU A 43 -3.15 -8.65 8.73
C LEU A 43 -4.59 -9.20 8.80
N LEU A 44 -5.13 -9.36 10.00
CA LEU A 44 -6.53 -9.77 10.20
C LEU A 44 -7.53 -8.68 9.81
N LEU A 45 -7.17 -7.40 10.00
CA LEU A 45 -8.00 -6.25 9.63
C LEU A 45 -7.86 -5.83 8.16
N LEU A 46 -6.74 -6.14 7.52
CA LEU A 46 -6.47 -5.89 6.10
C LEU A 46 -7.57 -6.39 5.16
N PRO A 47 -8.15 -7.60 5.28
CA PRO A 47 -9.24 -8.03 4.42
C PRO A 47 -10.55 -7.25 4.62
N LEU A 48 -10.79 -6.71 5.82
CA LEU A 48 -11.98 -5.90 6.12
C LEU A 48 -11.82 -4.46 5.60
N THR A 49 -10.61 -3.92 5.67
CA THR A 49 -10.29 -2.53 5.29
C THR A 49 -9.90 -2.39 3.82
N ARG A 50 -9.38 -3.44 3.17
CA ARG A 50 -9.21 -3.47 1.72
C ARG A 50 -10.58 -3.48 1.06
N ARG A 51 -11.11 -2.28 0.75
CA ARG A 51 -12.15 -2.09 -0.26
C ARG A 51 -11.80 -2.96 -1.46
N ARG A 52 -12.66 -3.93 -1.75
CA ARG A 52 -12.52 -4.91 -2.84
C ARG A 52 -12.60 -4.23 -4.20
N ALA A 53 -11.63 -3.39 -4.57
CA ALA A 53 -11.33 -3.16 -5.98
C ALA A 53 -10.38 -4.27 -6.39
N LYS A 54 -10.89 -5.49 -6.61
CA LYS A 54 -10.14 -6.44 -7.45
C LYS A 54 -9.89 -5.68 -8.75
N PRO A 55 -8.65 -5.44 -9.20
CA PRO A 55 -8.43 -4.96 -10.55
C PRO A 55 -8.98 -6.07 -11.43
N LYS A 56 -10.19 -5.89 -11.99
CA LYS A 56 -10.63 -6.71 -13.10
C LYS A 56 -9.48 -6.61 -14.10
N LYS A 57 -8.85 -7.74 -14.42
CA LYS A 57 -7.84 -7.81 -15.48
C LYS A 57 -8.59 -7.55 -16.79
N VAL A 58 -8.99 -6.29 -17.03
CA VAL A 58 -9.59 -5.85 -18.28
C VAL A 58 -8.50 -6.01 -19.31
N ARG A 59 -8.69 -6.96 -20.22
CA ARG A 59 -7.78 -7.15 -21.34
C ARG A 59 -8.13 -6.09 -22.37
N LEU A 60 -7.13 -5.52 -23.03
CA LEU A 60 -7.36 -4.52 -24.08
C LEU A 60 -8.21 -5.10 -25.24
N SER A 61 -8.14 -6.42 -25.44
CA SER A 61 -8.99 -7.17 -26.37
C SER A 61 -10.48 -7.03 -26.06
N ASP A 62 -10.85 -6.96 -24.78
CA ASP A 62 -12.26 -6.89 -24.34
C ASP A 62 -12.88 -5.55 -24.69
N LEU A 63 -12.06 -4.54 -25.03
CA LEU A 63 -12.47 -3.21 -25.43
C LEU A 63 -12.57 -3.05 -26.96
N ARG A 64 -12.12 -4.03 -27.75
CA ARG A 64 -12.25 -4.01 -29.22
C ARG A 64 -13.68 -3.97 -29.77
N PRO A 65 -14.67 -4.67 -29.18
CA PRO A 65 -16.03 -4.64 -29.72
C PRO A 65 -16.74 -3.29 -29.49
N LEU A 66 -16.17 -2.40 -28.66
CA LEU A 66 -16.74 -1.09 -28.42
C LEU A 66 -16.47 -0.14 -29.60
N PRO A 67 -17.42 0.76 -29.92
CA PRO A 67 -17.18 1.90 -30.79
C PRO A 67 -15.93 2.67 -30.33
N VAL A 68 -15.16 3.20 -31.27
CA VAL A 68 -13.92 3.96 -30.98
C VAL A 68 -14.08 5.02 -29.87
N PRO A 69 -15.12 5.88 -29.85
CA PRO A 69 -15.29 6.86 -28.77
C PRO A 69 -15.53 6.23 -27.39
N GLU A 70 -16.36 5.19 -27.32
CA GLU A 70 -16.62 4.46 -26.07
C GLU A 70 -15.37 3.74 -25.58
N ARG A 71 -14.57 3.21 -26.51
CA ARG A 71 -13.29 2.56 -26.22
C ARG A 71 -12.27 3.53 -25.63
N LEU A 72 -12.16 4.74 -26.18
CA LEU A 72 -11.28 5.78 -25.64
C LEU A 72 -11.70 6.19 -24.22
N LEU A 73 -13.00 6.30 -23.97
CA LEU A 73 -13.53 6.63 -22.66
C LEU A 73 -13.33 5.48 -21.65
N ALA A 74 -13.54 4.23 -22.07
CA ALA A 74 -13.25 3.05 -21.25
C ALA A 74 -11.75 2.94 -20.92
N LEU A 75 -10.87 3.28 -21.87
CA LEU A 75 -9.43 3.35 -21.63
C LEU A 75 -9.05 4.45 -20.65
N ALA A 76 -9.64 5.64 -20.76
CA ALA A 76 -9.40 6.73 -19.81
C ALA A 76 -9.83 6.33 -18.38
N ARG A 77 -10.96 5.63 -18.23
CA ARG A 77 -11.40 5.08 -16.94
C ARG A 77 -10.46 4.00 -16.41
N LEU A 78 -9.95 3.13 -17.28
CA LEU A 78 -9.03 2.04 -16.89
C LEU A 78 -7.66 2.57 -16.46
N LEU A 79 -7.15 3.60 -17.14
CA LEU A 79 -5.84 4.19 -16.88
C LEU A 79 -5.89 5.33 -15.85
N GLY A 80 -7.08 5.87 -15.55
CA GLY A 80 -7.26 7.09 -14.76
C GLY A 80 -6.95 8.38 -15.53
N HIS A 81 -6.42 8.28 -16.75
CA HIS A 81 -6.18 9.39 -17.66
C HIS A 81 -6.23 8.92 -19.12
N LEU A 82 -6.52 9.83 -20.05
CA LEU A 82 -6.41 9.56 -21.48
C LEU A 82 -4.99 9.87 -21.98
N PRO A 83 -4.31 8.95 -22.69
CA PRO A 83 -3.00 9.21 -23.30
C PRO A 83 -3.05 10.40 -24.27
N LEU A 84 -2.02 11.25 -24.24
CA LEU A 84 -1.94 12.46 -25.08
C LEU A 84 -2.14 12.18 -26.57
N SER A 85 -1.58 11.08 -27.08
CA SER A 85 -1.69 10.65 -28.48
C SER A 85 -3.11 10.28 -28.91
N LEU A 86 -4.05 10.14 -27.98
CA LEU A 86 -5.44 9.77 -28.24
C LEU A 86 -6.43 10.91 -27.95
N ARG A 87 -5.96 12.06 -27.43
CA ARG A 87 -6.84 13.20 -27.10
C ARG A 87 -7.44 13.84 -28.34
N ALA A 88 -6.63 14.07 -29.38
CA ALA A 88 -7.11 14.69 -30.62
C ALA A 88 -8.26 13.89 -31.25
N ALA A 89 -8.10 12.57 -31.33
CA ALA A 89 -9.15 11.66 -31.79
C ALA A 89 -10.39 11.62 -30.87
N ALA A 90 -10.22 11.73 -29.54
CA ALA A 90 -11.35 11.74 -28.61
C ALA A 90 -12.23 13.00 -28.74
N TYR A 91 -11.62 14.14 -29.08
CA TYR A 91 -12.33 15.41 -29.31
C TYR A 91 -12.75 15.63 -30.77
N GLY A 92 -12.59 14.61 -31.64
CA GLY A 92 -12.96 14.71 -33.05
C GLY A 92 -12.04 15.61 -33.89
N ALA A 93 -10.89 16.03 -33.34
CA ALA A 93 -9.89 16.82 -34.06
C ALA A 93 -9.06 15.97 -35.04
N GLU A 94 -9.09 14.65 -34.90
CA GLU A 94 -8.46 13.69 -35.80
C GLU A 94 -9.40 12.53 -36.12
N PRO A 95 -9.24 11.88 -37.29
CA PRO A 95 -9.97 10.66 -37.62
C PRO A 95 -9.69 9.55 -36.60
N PRO A 96 -10.64 8.62 -36.39
CA PRO A 96 -10.52 7.59 -35.38
C PRO A 96 -9.28 6.71 -35.62
N PRO A 97 -8.35 6.62 -34.65
CA PRO A 97 -7.11 5.87 -34.83
C PRO A 97 -7.39 4.37 -34.84
N SER A 98 -6.56 3.64 -35.58
CA SER A 98 -6.68 2.18 -35.67
C SER A 98 -6.49 1.50 -34.32
N ASP A 99 -7.09 0.30 -34.18
CA ASP A 99 -7.01 -0.53 -32.98
C ASP A 99 -5.57 -0.76 -32.49
N ARG A 100 -4.65 -1.00 -33.43
CA ARG A 100 -3.22 -1.22 -33.12
C ARG A 100 -2.54 0.01 -32.51
N VAL A 101 -2.97 1.21 -32.87
CA VAL A 101 -2.42 2.47 -32.33
C VAL A 101 -2.95 2.68 -30.91
N ILE A 102 -4.25 2.45 -30.71
CA ILE A 102 -4.89 2.56 -29.40
C ILE A 102 -4.29 1.57 -28.39
N GLU A 103 -4.09 0.31 -28.78
CA GLU A 103 -3.50 -0.70 -27.89
C GLU A 103 -2.04 -0.38 -27.53
N ARG A 104 -1.24 0.11 -28.49
CA ARG A 104 0.15 0.53 -28.22
C ARG A 104 0.22 1.70 -27.24
N ALA A 105 -0.62 2.71 -27.44
CA ALA A 105 -0.72 3.86 -26.53
C ALA A 105 -1.14 3.42 -25.11
N ALA A 106 -2.12 2.52 -25.01
CA ALA A 106 -2.60 2.00 -23.73
C ALA A 106 -1.54 1.18 -22.99
N ARG A 107 -0.74 0.35 -23.70
CA ARG A 107 0.37 -0.40 -23.09
C ARG A 107 1.47 0.51 -22.57
N ARG A 108 1.83 1.56 -23.33
CA ARG A 108 2.85 2.54 -22.94
C ARG A 108 2.45 3.37 -21.72
N ALA A 109 1.15 3.62 -21.55
CA ALA A 109 0.60 4.43 -20.47
C ALA A 109 0.36 3.65 -19.16
N ARG A 110 0.48 2.31 -19.13
CA ARG A 110 0.26 1.55 -17.90
C ARG A 110 1.39 1.77 -16.90
N PRO A 111 1.12 2.32 -15.70
CA PRO A 111 2.18 2.58 -14.70
C PRO A 111 2.65 1.32 -13.95
N TRP A 112 1.99 0.17 -14.12
CA TRP A 112 2.20 -1.05 -13.30
C TRP A 112 2.96 -2.19 -14.03
N GLN A 113 3.82 -1.86 -14.98
CA GLN A 113 4.75 -2.83 -15.60
C GLN A 113 6.23 -2.59 -15.25
N ARG A 114 6.50 -1.85 -14.17
CA ARG A 114 7.81 -1.85 -13.51
C ARG A 114 7.72 -2.66 -12.23
#